data_AF-A0A645GKT3-F1
#
_entry.id   AF-A0A645GKT3-F1
#
_cell.length_a   1.000
_cell.length_b   1.000
_cell.length_c   1.000
_cell.angle_alpha   90.00
_cell.angle_beta   90.00
_cell.angle_gamma   90.00
#
_symmetry.space_group_name_H-M   'P 1'
#
loop_
_entity.id
_entity.type
_entity.pdbx_description
1 polymer ?
#
loop_
_entity_poly.entity_id
_entity_poly.type
_entity_poly.pdbx_seq_one_letter_code
_entity_poly.pdbx_strand_id
1 'polypeptide(L)' 'MQGCYLALTLAEGKEKIAEIGQNMTYMELSVHPSYMDAFISACFIPHTDMSLFPSLQK' A
#
# COMPACT_ATOMS: atom_id res chain seq x y z
N MET A 1 12.74 1.64 11.48
CA MET A 1 13.42 1.32 12.76
C MET A 1 12.58 1.67 14.00
N GLN A 2 11.77 2.74 13.96
CA GLN A 2 10.89 3.13 15.08
C GLN A 2 9.91 2.01 15.55
N GLY A 3 9.35 1.22 14.63
CA GLY A 3 8.47 0.09 14.99
C GLY A 3 9.16 -0.96 15.87
N CYS A 4 10.41 -1.33 15.58
CA CYS A 4 11.16 -2.27 16.42
C CYS A 4 11.49 -1.70 17.80
N TYR A 5 11.76 -0.38 17.88
CA TYR A 5 12.03 0.27 19.16
C TYR A 5 10.80 0.26 20.06
N LEU A 6 9.61 0.56 19.51
CA LEU A 6 8.34 0.52 20.24
C LEU A 6 7.98 -0.92 20.67
N ALA A 7 8.25 -1.90 19.82
CA ALA A 7 8.03 -3.32 20.13
C ALA A 7 8.87 -3.83 21.31
N LEU A 8 10.08 -3.28 21.49
CA LEU A 8 11.01 -3.69 22.55
C LEU A 8 10.82 -2.90 23.85
N THR A 9 10.38 -1.65 23.76
CA THR A 9 10.25 -0.76 24.92
C THR A 9 8.86 -0.75 25.54
N LEU A 10 7.79 -1.01 24.77
CA LEU A 10 6.43 -1.17 25.32
C LEU A 10 6.12 -2.63 25.61
N ALA A 11 5.64 -2.90 26.82
CA ALA A 11 5.11 -4.21 27.21
C ALA A 11 3.92 -4.65 26.31
N GLU A 12 3.05 -3.70 25.95
CA GLU A 12 1.89 -3.93 25.08
C GLU A 12 2.24 -3.92 23.58
N GLY A 13 3.44 -3.44 23.21
CA GLY A 13 3.84 -3.29 21.81
C GLY A 13 3.87 -4.62 21.07
N LYS A 14 4.24 -5.71 21.76
CA LYS A 14 4.31 -7.05 21.19
C LYS A 14 2.92 -7.62 20.88
N GLU A 15 1.97 -7.39 21.78
CA GLU A 15 0.58 -7.86 21.63
C GLU A 15 -0.13 -7.10 20.51
N LYS A 16 0.10 -5.78 20.42
CA LYS A 16 -0.44 -4.96 19.33
C LYS A 16 0.11 -5.35 17.96
N ILE A 17 1.40 -5.69 17.86
CA ILE A 17 2.00 -6.16 16.60
C ILE A 17 1.42 -7.52 16.19
N ALA A 18 1.18 -8.42 17.15
CA ALA A 18 0.54 -9.71 16.89
C ALA A 18 -0.90 -9.55 16.40
N GLU A 19 -1.68 -8.66 17.02
CA GLU A 19 -3.05 -8.31 16.61
C GLU A 19 -3.09 -7.73 15.18
N ILE A 20 -2.20 -6.76 14.88
CA ILE A 20 -2.11 -6.17 13.54
C ILE A 20 -1.75 -7.24 12.50
N GLY A 21 -0.78 -8.10 12.81
CA GLY A 21 -0.38 -9.20 11.92
C GLY A 21 -1.52 -10.17 11.62
N GLN A 22 -2.37 -10.48 12.61
CA GLN A 22 -3.56 -11.31 12.40
C GLN A 22 -4.62 -10.64 11.53
N ASN A 23 -4.77 -9.31 11.64
CA ASN A 23 -5.76 -8.55 10.88
C ASN A 23 -5.26 -8.13 9.49
N MET A 24 -3.98 -8.33 9.17
CA MET A 24 -3.42 -8.05 7.85
C MET A 24 -3.82 -9.14 6.86
N THR A 25 -4.70 -8.78 5.91
CA THR A 25 -5.03 -9.66 4.78
C THR A 25 -4.03 -9.42 3.65
N TYR A 26 -3.33 -10.48 3.25
CA TYR A 26 -2.50 -10.44 2.05
C TYR A 26 -3.41 -10.40 0.82
N MET A 27 -3.29 -9.35 0.02
CA MET A 27 -3.95 -9.24 -1.28
C MET A 27 -2.93 -9.57 -2.37
N GLU A 28 -3.20 -10.63 -3.12
CA GLU A 28 -2.34 -11.06 -4.22
C GLU A 28 -2.72 -10.30 -5.50
N LEU A 29 -1.94 -9.26 -5.83
CA LEU A 29 -2.23 -8.35 -6.94
C LEU A 29 -1.91 -8.95 -8.33
N SER A 30 -1.12 -10.03 -8.40
CA SER A 30 -0.74 -10.70 -9.65
C SER A 30 -1.89 -11.44 -10.34
N VAL A 31 -2.91 -11.84 -9.58
CA VAL A 31 -4.05 -12.64 -10.08
C VAL A 31 -5.25 -11.78 -10.47
N HIS A 32 -5.22 -10.48 -10.15
CA HIS A 32 -6.31 -9.56 -10.42
C HIS A 32 -6.14 -8.89 -11.79
N PRO A 33 -7.00 -9.18 -12.78
CA PRO A 33 -6.89 -8.59 -14.13
C PRO A 33 -6.93 -7.06 -14.10
N SER A 34 -7.76 -6.49 -13.23
CA SER A 34 -7.89 -5.04 -13.06
C SER A 34 -6.64 -4.34 -12.51
N TYR A 35 -5.76 -5.06 -11.80
CA TYR A 35 -4.48 -4.49 -11.35
C TYR A 35 -3.47 -4.39 -12.50
N MET A 36 -3.46 -5.39 -13.39
CA MET A 36 -2.61 -5.35 -14.59
C MET A 36 -2.99 -4.20 -15.52
N ASP A 37 -4.29 -3.92 -15.68
CA ASP A 37 -4.75 -2.77 -16.47
C ASP A 37 -4.30 -1.44 -15.85
N ALA A 38 -4.40 -1.29 -14.52
CA ALA A 38 -3.92 -0.10 -13.80
C ALA A 38 -2.39 0.06 -13.83
N PHE A 39 -1.65 -1.05 -13.84
CA PHE A 39 -0.19 -1.03 -13.97
C PHE A 39 0.23 -0.56 -15.36
N ILE A 40 -0.42 -1.07 -16.42
CA ILE A 40 -0.16 -0.65 -17.80
C ILE A 40 -0.50 0.83 -18.00
N SER A 41 -1.60 1.32 -17.42
CA SER A 41 -1.96 2.75 -17.53
C SER A 41 -0.97 3.68 -16.83
N ALA A 42 -0.28 3.19 -15.79
CA ALA A 42 0.77 3.92 -15.08
C ALA A 42 2.13 3.94 -15.79
N CYS A 43 2.33 3.13 -16.84
CA CYS A 43 3.57 3.15 -17.63
C CYS A 43 3.67 4.34 -18.60
N PHE A 44 2.61 5.12 -18.78
CA PHE A 44 2.61 6.35 -19.56
C PHE A 44 2.76 7.56 -18.64
N ILE A 45 3.57 8.55 -19.02
CA ILE A 45 3.78 9.76 -18.21
C ILE A 45 2.80 10.85 -18.64
N PRO A 46 2.03 11.48 -17.72
CA PRO A 46 1.99 11.29 -16.26
C PRO A 46 1.14 10.09 -15.80
N HIS A 47 0.18 9.66 -16.63
CA HIS A 47 -0.65 8.43 -16.57
C HIS A 47 -1.47 8.41 -17.88
N THR A 48 -2.03 7.26 -18.31
CA THR A 48 -2.93 7.23 -19.50
C THR A 48 -4.21 8.06 -19.29
N ASP A 49 -4.67 8.16 -18.05
CA ASP A 49 -5.82 8.98 -17.65
C ASP A 49 -5.37 10.29 -16.99
N MET A 50 -5.62 11.41 -17.66
CA MET A 50 -5.25 12.76 -17.21
C MET A 50 -6.17 13.31 -16.11
N SER A 51 -7.34 12.70 -15.87
CA SER A 51 -8.27 13.11 -14.80
C SER A 51 -7.73 12.81 -13.40
N LEU A 52 -6.81 11.84 -13.29
CA LEU A 52 -6.15 11.46 -12.04
C LEU A 52 -5.06 12.46 -11.61
N PHE A 53 -4.64 13.37 -12.49
CA PHE A 53 -3.63 14.38 -12.24
C PHE A 53 -4.21 15.78 -12.45
N PRO A 54 -5.17 16.21 -11.61
CA PRO A 54 -5.79 17.53 -11.72
C PRO A 54 -4.78 18.68 -11.53
N SER A 55 -3.61 18.40 -10.94
CA SER A 55 -2.50 19.36 -10.82
C SER A 55 -1.85 19.74 -12.16
N LEU A 56 -2.11 18.98 -13.23
CA LEU A 56 -1.60 19.25 -14.59
C LEU A 56 -2.69 19.77 -15.55
N GLN A 57 -3.96 19.74 -15.14
CA GLN A 57 -5.06 20.40 -15.87
C GLN A 57 -5.09 21.88 -15.48
N LYS A 58 -4.44 22.72 -16.30
CA LYS A 58 -4.64 24.17 -16.30
C LYS A 58 -5.82 24.55 -17.19
#